data_AF-A0A640UU25-F1
#
_entry.id   AF-A0A640UU25-F1
#
_cell.length_a   1.000
_cell.length_b   1.000
_cell.length_c   1.000
_cell.angle_alpha   90.00
_cell.angle_beta   90.00
_cell.angle_gamma   90.00
#
_symmetry.space_group_name_H-M   'P 1'
#
loop_
_entity.id
_entity.type
_entity.pdbx_description
1 polymer ?
#
loop_
_entity_poly.entity_id
_entity_poly.type
_entity_poly.pdbx_seq_one_letter_code
_entity_poly.pdbx_strand_id
1 'polypeptide(L)'
;MLSEVYSLSQFFLAYQSDAPLLWRVVERGLVSAQESEDPHTIGVAAWLAAQAHRDSGPAHYDAADAVNLATLRYLEPLLPEADDDVLAITGALNFEAGYTAARRGDAGTAWRYWDVARSMAGRLPADYFHPVTSFSRAIMGAHAVTVAVELHAGGESVRQAAAADVTLIPSRPRSARHRIEEARGYYLDGQAETALAVLDKAHQAAPETTRYNGYARRIVLEETESRSPAQRRRASELAVKIGALAA
;
A
#
# COMPACT_ATOMS: atom_id res chain seq x y z
N MET A 1 10.43 -3.45 21.14
CA MET A 1 10.83 -2.07 21.52
C MET A 1 11.72 -1.36 20.49
N LEU A 2 12.98 -1.75 20.27
CA LEU A 2 13.86 -0.99 19.36
C LEU A 2 13.45 -1.12 17.87
N SER A 3 13.08 -2.32 17.42
CA SER A 3 12.53 -2.54 16.06
C SER A 3 11.25 -1.74 15.79
N GLU A 4 10.38 -1.60 16.78
CA GLU A 4 9.14 -0.83 16.68
C GLU A 4 9.43 0.68 16.52
N VAL A 5 10.45 1.21 17.21
CA VAL A 5 10.89 2.60 17.05
C VAL A 5 11.44 2.84 15.65
N TYR A 6 12.20 1.89 15.09
CA TYR A 6 12.65 1.99 13.69
C TYR A 6 11.47 1.90 12.72
N SER A 7 10.48 1.04 12.99
CA SER A 7 9.26 0.92 12.18
C SER A 7 8.49 2.25 12.12
N LEU A 8 8.30 2.90 13.29
CA LEU A 8 7.64 4.21 13.35
C LEU A 8 8.46 5.29 12.63
N SER A 9 9.78 5.29 12.79
CA SER A 9 10.67 6.24 12.13
C SER A 9 10.62 6.08 10.60
N GLN A 10 10.56 4.85 10.11
CA GLN A 10 10.44 4.57 8.68
C GLN A 10 9.16 5.12 8.08
N PHE A 11 8.02 5.04 8.78
CA PHE A 11 6.76 5.62 8.30
C PHE A 11 6.84 7.13 8.10
N PHE A 12 7.66 7.83 8.87
CA PHE A 12 7.91 9.25 8.65
C PHE A 12 8.89 9.49 7.50
N LEU A 13 10.01 8.77 7.50
CA LEU A 13 11.13 8.95 6.55
C LEU A 13 10.80 8.55 5.11
N ALA A 14 9.90 7.57 4.91
CA ALA A 14 9.47 7.16 3.57
C ALA A 14 8.84 8.29 2.75
N TYR A 15 8.43 9.38 3.40
CA TYR A 15 7.85 10.57 2.78
C TYR A 15 8.78 11.81 2.86
N GLN A 16 10.04 11.63 3.28
CA GLN A 16 11.06 12.69 3.30
C GLN A 16 12.03 12.52 2.14
N SER A 17 12.60 13.62 1.66
CA SER A 17 13.57 13.62 0.55
C SER A 17 14.99 13.17 0.96
N ASP A 18 15.12 12.22 1.90
CA ASP A 18 16.40 11.72 2.44
C ASP A 18 16.45 10.19 2.40
N ALA A 19 16.76 9.64 1.23
CA ALA A 19 16.87 8.21 1.01
C ALA A 19 17.99 7.54 1.85
N PRO A 20 19.20 8.14 2.03
CA PRO A 20 20.20 7.58 2.91
C PRO A 20 19.72 7.38 4.36
N LEU A 21 18.96 8.33 4.90
CA LEU A 21 18.43 8.22 6.26
C LEU A 21 17.37 7.11 6.37
N LEU A 22 16.51 6.96 5.36
CA LEU A 22 15.55 5.86 5.27
C LEU A 22 16.28 4.50 5.30
N TRP A 23 17.30 4.32 4.46
CA TRP A 23 18.06 3.07 4.38
C TRP A 23 18.76 2.72 5.70
N ARG A 24 19.31 3.72 6.39
CA ARG A 24 19.90 3.52 7.72
C ARG A 24 18.88 3.00 8.74
N VAL A 25 17.64 3.50 8.70
CA VAL A 25 16.56 3.03 9.58
C VAL A 25 16.13 1.61 9.23
N VAL A 26 16.00 1.30 7.93
CA VAL A 26 15.68 -0.06 7.46
C VAL A 26 16.72 -1.08 7.94
N GLU A 27 18.00 -0.80 7.72
CA GLU A 27 19.10 -1.68 8.13
C GLU A 27 19.11 -1.92 9.63
N ARG A 28 18.98 -0.86 10.43
CA ARG A 28 18.94 -0.97 11.89
C ARG A 28 17.70 -1.69 12.39
N GLY A 29 16.55 -1.49 11.73
CA GLY A 29 15.32 -2.22 12.00
C GLY A 29 15.46 -3.73 11.78
N LEU A 30 16.05 -4.14 10.65
CA LEU A 30 16.31 -5.55 10.35
C LEU A 30 17.24 -6.21 11.38
N VAL A 31 18.35 -5.55 11.73
CA VAL A 31 19.29 -6.07 12.75
C VAL A 31 18.60 -6.24 14.10
N SER A 32 17.89 -5.21 14.57
CA SER A 32 17.20 -5.28 15.86
C SER A 32 16.04 -6.28 15.88
N ALA A 33 15.41 -6.53 14.73
CA ALA A 33 14.39 -7.58 14.61
C ALA A 33 15.01 -8.97 14.70
N GLN A 34 16.14 -9.20 14.03
CA GLN A 34 16.86 -10.47 14.10
C GLN A 34 17.36 -10.75 15.54
N GLU A 35 17.89 -9.74 16.23
CA GLU A 35 18.32 -9.85 17.63
C GLU A 35 17.17 -10.19 18.60
N SER A 36 15.91 -9.91 18.23
CA SER A 36 14.75 -10.21 19.08
C SER A 36 14.33 -11.68 19.02
N GLU A 37 14.75 -12.41 17.97
CA GLU A 37 14.32 -13.78 17.66
C GLU A 37 12.79 -13.98 17.56
N ASP A 38 12.01 -12.90 17.59
CA ASP A 38 10.55 -12.93 17.49
C ASP A 38 10.12 -12.99 16.01
N PRO A 39 9.42 -14.06 15.58
CA PRO A 39 9.02 -14.23 14.18
C PRO A 39 8.16 -13.07 13.66
N HIS A 40 7.27 -12.52 14.50
CA HIS A 40 6.42 -11.40 14.11
C HIS A 40 7.24 -10.14 13.82
N THR A 41 8.11 -9.76 14.75
CA THR A 41 9.01 -8.61 14.62
C THR A 41 9.92 -8.74 13.39
N ILE A 42 10.45 -9.93 13.11
CA ILE A 42 11.23 -10.22 11.90
C ILE A 42 10.39 -10.01 10.64
N GLY A 43 9.16 -10.51 10.64
CA GLY A 43 8.20 -10.31 9.55
C GLY A 43 7.92 -8.83 9.28
N VAL A 44 7.69 -8.03 10.33
CA VAL A 44 7.41 -6.59 10.22
C VAL A 44 8.60 -5.83 9.62
N ALA A 45 9.81 -6.12 10.07
CA ALA A 45 11.02 -5.49 9.54
C ALA A 45 11.24 -5.86 8.06
N ALA A 46 11.00 -7.11 7.67
CA ALA A 46 11.09 -7.54 6.27
C ALA A 46 10.03 -6.89 5.38
N TRP A 47 8.79 -6.75 5.88
CA TRP A 47 7.69 -6.08 5.17
C TRP A 47 8.02 -4.62 4.87
N LEU A 48 8.62 -3.92 5.83
CA LEU A 48 9.11 -2.55 5.68
C LEU A 48 10.30 -2.46 4.70
N ALA A 49 11.26 -3.39 4.78
CA ALA A 49 12.42 -3.42 3.88
C ALA A 49 12.01 -3.70 2.42
N ALA A 50 11.07 -4.62 2.20
CA ALA A 50 10.55 -4.94 0.88
C ALA A 50 9.91 -3.72 0.20
N GLN A 51 9.13 -2.94 0.95
CA GLN A 51 8.56 -1.67 0.48
C GLN A 51 9.65 -0.66 0.11
N ALA A 52 10.64 -0.44 0.98
CA ALA A 52 11.73 0.50 0.71
C ALA A 52 12.52 0.15 -0.56
N HIS A 53 12.80 -1.14 -0.77
CA HIS A 53 13.44 -1.63 -2.00
C HIS A 53 12.54 -1.38 -3.22
N ARG A 54 11.26 -1.78 -3.17
CA ARG A 54 10.34 -1.59 -4.29
C ARG A 54 10.14 -0.12 -4.65
N ASP A 55 10.03 0.75 -3.67
CA ASP A 55 9.79 2.18 -3.89
C ASP A 55 11.05 2.90 -4.43
N SER A 56 12.24 2.30 -4.27
CA SER A 56 13.49 2.77 -4.90
C SER A 56 13.55 2.49 -6.41
N GLY A 57 12.60 1.73 -6.96
CA GLY A 57 12.42 1.54 -8.40
C GLY A 57 12.92 0.19 -8.95
N PRO A 58 12.82 -0.01 -10.28
CA PRO A 58 12.97 -1.33 -10.90
C PRO A 58 14.29 -2.05 -10.64
N ALA A 59 15.38 -1.29 -10.49
CA ALA A 59 16.71 -1.85 -10.18
C ALA A 59 16.79 -2.54 -8.81
N HIS A 60 15.81 -2.31 -7.92
CA HIS A 60 15.78 -2.83 -6.56
C HIS A 60 14.69 -3.88 -6.33
N TYR A 61 13.93 -4.27 -7.36
CA TYR A 61 12.86 -5.27 -7.20
C TYR A 61 13.40 -6.64 -6.79
N ASP A 62 14.58 -7.03 -7.28
CA ASP A 62 15.20 -8.31 -6.90
C ASP A 62 15.63 -8.31 -5.44
N ALA A 63 16.06 -7.15 -4.92
CA ALA A 63 16.37 -6.99 -3.50
C ALA A 63 15.10 -7.03 -2.64
N ALA A 64 13.99 -6.43 -3.11
CA ALA A 64 12.69 -6.52 -2.46
C ALA A 64 12.22 -7.98 -2.34
N ASP A 65 12.35 -8.76 -3.42
CA ASP A 65 12.01 -10.18 -3.41
C ASP A 65 12.96 -11.00 -2.54
N ALA A 66 14.27 -10.69 -2.57
CA ALA A 66 15.25 -11.42 -1.78
C ALA A 66 14.93 -11.36 -0.29
N VAL A 67 14.68 -10.16 0.27
CA VAL A 67 14.32 -10.01 1.69
C VAL A 67 12.96 -10.65 1.98
N ASN A 68 11.96 -10.41 1.12
CA ASN A 68 10.60 -10.87 1.36
C ASN A 68 10.49 -12.40 1.30
N LEU A 69 11.01 -13.02 0.23
CA LEU A 69 10.95 -14.47 0.04
C LEU A 69 11.84 -15.23 1.05
N ALA A 70 12.96 -14.65 1.49
CA ALA A 70 13.76 -15.23 2.56
C ALA A 70 12.97 -15.29 3.87
N THR A 71 12.27 -14.21 4.23
CA THR A 71 11.44 -14.18 5.44
C THR A 71 10.23 -15.11 5.33
N LEU A 72 9.59 -15.21 4.16
CA LEU A 72 8.52 -16.21 3.95
C LEU A 72 9.02 -17.64 4.19
N ARG A 73 10.19 -18.02 3.68
CA ARG A 73 10.79 -19.34 3.93
C ARG A 73 11.12 -19.59 5.40
N TYR A 74 11.44 -18.53 6.15
CA TYR A 74 11.69 -18.61 7.59
C TYR A 74 10.40 -18.80 8.40
N LEU A 75 9.32 -18.09 8.03
CA LEU A 75 8.04 -18.13 8.74
C LEU A 75 7.20 -19.36 8.40
N GLU A 76 7.31 -19.91 7.19
CA GLU A 76 6.48 -21.02 6.70
C GLU A 76 6.48 -22.26 7.62
N PRO A 77 7.61 -22.75 8.15
CA PRO A 77 7.63 -23.87 9.10
C PRO A 77 6.97 -23.57 10.45
N LEU A 78 6.80 -22.30 10.81
CA LEU A 78 6.23 -21.86 12.09
C LEU A 78 4.70 -21.75 12.03
N LEU A 79 4.13 -21.66 10.83
CA LEU A 79 2.68 -21.45 10.61
C LEU A 79 1.73 -22.47 11.26
N PRO A 80 2.09 -23.76 11.44
CA PRO A 80 1.18 -24.72 12.08
C PRO A 80 0.79 -24.35 13.52
N GLU A 81 1.72 -23.74 14.26
CA GLU A 81 1.55 -23.37 15.68
C GLU A 81 1.58 -21.84 15.89
N ALA A 82 1.53 -21.07 14.79
CA ALA A 82 1.61 -19.62 14.81
C ALA A 82 0.34 -19.00 15.40
N ASP A 83 0.52 -17.89 16.13
CA ASP A 83 -0.57 -17.00 16.49
C ASP A 83 -1.06 -16.18 15.28
N ASP A 84 -2.11 -15.40 15.51
CA ASP A 84 -2.71 -14.56 14.48
C ASP A 84 -1.76 -13.48 13.95
N ASP A 85 -0.82 -13.00 14.76
CA ASP A 85 0.13 -11.96 14.38
C ASP A 85 1.16 -12.50 13.39
N VAL A 86 1.73 -13.67 13.65
CA VAL A 86 2.64 -14.36 12.72
C VAL A 86 1.91 -14.79 11.44
N LEU A 87 0.67 -15.26 11.56
CA LEU A 87 -0.17 -15.56 10.39
C LEU A 87 -0.43 -14.31 9.53
N ALA A 88 -0.77 -13.18 10.17
CA ALA A 88 -1.08 -11.94 9.49
C ALA A 88 0.14 -11.33 8.80
N ILE A 89 1.31 -11.30 9.46
CA ILE A 89 2.52 -10.76 8.83
C ILE A 89 2.99 -11.64 7.66
N THR A 90 2.84 -12.96 7.76
CA THR A 90 3.14 -13.87 6.64
C THR A 90 2.20 -13.64 5.46
N GLY A 91 0.91 -13.38 5.73
CA GLY A 91 -0.05 -12.98 4.70
C GLY A 91 0.29 -11.63 4.05
N ALA A 92 0.74 -10.65 4.84
CA ALA A 92 1.19 -9.36 4.35
C ALA A 92 2.42 -9.49 3.43
N LEU A 93 3.41 -10.31 3.81
CA LEU A 93 4.60 -10.59 3.01
C LEU A 93 4.25 -11.29 1.68
N ASN A 94 3.26 -12.20 1.67
CA ASN A 94 2.73 -12.75 0.43
C ASN A 94 2.13 -11.65 -0.46
N PHE A 95 1.32 -10.75 0.09
CA PHE A 95 0.83 -9.60 -0.67
C PHE A 95 1.98 -8.73 -1.22
N GLU A 96 3.01 -8.43 -0.43
CA GLU A 96 4.18 -7.66 -0.88
C GLU A 96 4.91 -8.31 -2.06
N ALA A 97 5.00 -9.65 -2.10
CA ALA A 97 5.57 -10.38 -3.23
C ALA A 97 4.70 -10.21 -4.49
N GLY A 98 3.38 -10.28 -4.32
CA GLY A 98 2.42 -10.02 -5.39
C GLY A 98 2.49 -8.57 -5.89
N TYR A 99 2.66 -7.61 -4.99
CA TYR A 99 2.78 -6.19 -5.33
C TYR A 99 4.08 -5.92 -6.11
N THR A 100 5.22 -6.46 -5.67
CA THR A 100 6.47 -6.34 -6.44
C THR A 100 6.36 -7.01 -7.82
N ALA A 101 5.66 -8.13 -7.94
CA ALA A 101 5.36 -8.75 -9.24
C ALA A 101 4.45 -7.88 -10.12
N ALA A 102 3.42 -7.24 -9.54
CA ALA A 102 2.55 -6.31 -10.25
C ALA A 102 3.34 -5.13 -10.85
N ARG A 103 4.29 -4.56 -10.09
CA ARG A 103 5.19 -3.51 -10.56
C ARG A 103 6.11 -3.93 -11.71
N ARG A 104 6.38 -5.24 -11.86
CA ARG A 104 7.10 -5.81 -13.00
C ARG A 104 6.20 -6.12 -14.21
N GLY A 105 4.88 -5.98 -14.06
CA GLY A 105 3.91 -6.40 -15.09
C GLY A 105 3.64 -7.90 -15.11
N ASP A 106 4.09 -8.67 -14.12
CA ASP A 106 3.80 -10.11 -14.02
C ASP A 106 2.44 -10.34 -13.36
N ALA A 107 1.39 -10.28 -14.17
CA ALA A 107 0.01 -10.45 -13.73
C ALA A 107 -0.25 -11.82 -13.07
N GLY A 108 0.31 -12.89 -13.64
CA GLY A 108 0.07 -14.24 -13.13
C GLY A 108 0.65 -14.43 -11.73
N THR A 109 1.89 -14.00 -11.53
CA THR A 109 2.54 -14.05 -10.21
C THR A 109 1.88 -13.12 -9.21
N ALA A 110 1.50 -11.91 -9.64
CA ALA A 110 0.84 -10.93 -8.77
C ALA A 110 -0.46 -11.47 -8.17
N TRP A 111 -1.36 -11.97 -9.02
CA TRP A 111 -2.65 -12.50 -8.57
C TRP A 111 -2.51 -13.80 -7.77
N ARG A 112 -1.55 -14.67 -8.13
CA ARG A 112 -1.26 -15.88 -7.35
C ARG A 112 -0.89 -15.55 -5.90
N TYR A 113 0.00 -14.59 -5.69
CA TYR A 113 0.39 -14.18 -4.34
C TYR A 113 -0.74 -13.46 -3.59
N TRP A 114 -1.55 -12.66 -4.29
CA TRP A 114 -2.75 -12.06 -3.69
C TRP A 114 -3.76 -13.13 -3.24
N ASP A 115 -3.96 -14.21 -4.01
CA ASP A 115 -4.85 -15.31 -3.62
C ASP A 115 -4.36 -16.05 -2.37
N VAL A 116 -3.04 -16.29 -2.28
CA VAL A 116 -2.42 -16.86 -1.07
C VAL A 116 -2.67 -15.94 0.12
N ALA A 117 -2.39 -14.64 -0.02
CA ALA A 117 -2.63 -13.65 1.02
C ALA A 117 -4.11 -13.62 1.43
N ARG A 118 -5.04 -13.63 0.47
CA ARG A 118 -6.49 -13.67 0.74
C ARG A 118 -6.89 -14.92 1.54
N SER A 119 -6.36 -16.08 1.18
CA SER A 119 -6.60 -17.33 1.91
C SER A 119 -6.11 -17.24 3.35
N MET A 120 -4.95 -16.61 3.59
CA MET A 120 -4.42 -16.39 4.94
C MET A 120 -5.27 -15.40 5.73
N ALA A 121 -5.70 -14.29 5.11
CA ALA A 121 -6.60 -13.33 5.74
C ALA A 121 -7.93 -13.99 6.17
N GLY A 122 -8.45 -14.93 5.37
CA GLY A 122 -9.66 -15.68 5.69
C GLY A 122 -9.55 -16.58 6.93
N ARG A 123 -8.33 -16.89 7.39
CA ARG A 123 -8.09 -17.69 8.61
C ARG A 123 -8.04 -16.83 9.88
N LEU A 124 -7.73 -15.55 9.77
CA LEU A 124 -7.69 -14.61 10.92
C LEU A 124 -9.10 -14.37 11.49
N PRO A 125 -9.26 -14.00 12.77
CA PRO A 125 -10.52 -13.53 13.33
C PRO A 125 -11.17 -12.41 12.51
N ALA A 126 -12.50 -12.30 12.55
CA ALA A 126 -13.24 -11.35 11.72
C ALA A 126 -12.93 -9.88 12.05
N ASP A 127 -12.61 -9.60 13.32
CA ASP A 127 -12.26 -8.29 13.86
C ASP A 127 -10.75 -8.03 13.89
N TYR A 128 -9.93 -9.00 13.47
CA TYR A 128 -8.48 -8.83 13.44
C TYR A 128 -8.07 -7.74 12.44
N PHE A 129 -7.20 -6.83 12.90
CA PHE A 129 -6.63 -5.77 12.09
C PHE A 129 -5.17 -5.50 12.49
N HIS A 130 -4.22 -5.95 11.66
CA HIS A 130 -2.81 -5.85 12.01
C HIS A 130 -2.38 -4.40 12.25
N PRO A 131 -1.80 -4.04 13.41
CA PRO A 131 -1.57 -2.64 13.80
C PRO A 131 -0.60 -1.90 12.87
N VAL A 132 0.42 -2.60 12.36
CA VAL A 132 1.44 -2.04 11.45
C VAL A 132 0.97 -2.10 9.99
N THR A 133 0.86 -3.31 9.42
CA THR A 133 0.60 -3.54 8.00
C THR A 133 -0.85 -3.33 7.57
N SER A 134 -1.82 -3.28 8.51
CA SER A 134 -3.27 -3.30 8.25
C SER A 134 -3.80 -4.62 7.71
N PHE A 135 -2.95 -5.64 7.57
CA PHE A 135 -3.33 -6.93 7.03
C PHE A 135 -4.48 -7.54 7.83
N SER A 136 -5.52 -7.92 7.11
CA SER A 136 -6.82 -8.31 7.65
C SER A 136 -7.73 -8.78 6.51
N ARG A 137 -8.89 -9.37 6.85
CA ARG A 137 -9.94 -9.63 5.85
C ARG A 137 -10.41 -8.36 5.16
N ALA A 138 -10.53 -7.26 5.90
CA ALA A 138 -11.05 -5.98 5.42
C ALA A 138 -10.17 -5.31 4.35
N ILE A 139 -8.85 -5.52 4.38
CA ILE A 139 -7.93 -4.84 3.45
C ILE A 139 -7.77 -5.57 2.10
N MET A 140 -8.24 -6.81 1.97
CA MET A 140 -7.95 -7.62 0.78
C MET A 140 -8.54 -7.05 -0.51
N GLY A 141 -9.71 -6.42 -0.44
CA GLY A 141 -10.30 -5.70 -1.59
C GLY A 141 -9.42 -4.51 -2.02
N ALA A 142 -8.90 -3.74 -1.05
CA ALA A 142 -7.97 -2.65 -1.33
C ALA A 142 -6.67 -3.14 -1.96
N HIS A 143 -6.14 -4.26 -1.47
CA HIS A 143 -4.98 -4.91 -2.06
C HIS A 143 -5.21 -5.38 -3.50
N ALA A 144 -6.42 -5.84 -3.84
CA ALA A 144 -6.75 -6.21 -5.22
C ALA A 144 -6.73 -5.00 -6.16
N VAL A 145 -7.25 -3.86 -5.70
CA VAL A 145 -7.16 -2.59 -6.46
C VAL A 145 -5.72 -2.19 -6.70
N THR A 146 -4.85 -2.24 -5.68
CA THR A 146 -3.42 -1.94 -5.83
C THR A 146 -2.76 -2.88 -6.85
N VAL A 147 -3.02 -4.19 -6.81
CA VAL A 147 -2.47 -5.12 -7.81
C VAL A 147 -2.91 -4.73 -9.23
N ALA A 148 -4.19 -4.48 -9.45
CA ALA A 148 -4.72 -4.12 -10.77
C ALA A 148 -4.15 -2.78 -11.30
N VAL A 149 -4.04 -1.78 -10.42
CA VAL A 149 -3.48 -0.46 -10.73
C VAL A 149 -2.01 -0.57 -11.14
N GLU A 150 -1.23 -1.37 -10.42
CA GLU A 150 0.21 -1.49 -10.65
C GLU A 150 0.53 -2.36 -11.86
N LEU A 151 -0.38 -3.28 -12.21
CA LEU A 151 -0.40 -3.96 -13.51
C LEU A 151 -0.84 -3.06 -14.67
N HIS A 152 -1.21 -1.80 -14.41
CA HIS A 152 -1.74 -0.84 -15.39
C HIS A 152 -2.99 -1.36 -16.12
N ALA A 153 -3.78 -2.22 -15.47
CA ALA A 153 -4.98 -2.82 -16.03
C ALA A 153 -6.21 -1.97 -15.66
N GLY A 154 -6.48 -0.89 -16.41
CA GLY A 154 -7.55 0.08 -16.10
C GLY A 154 -8.91 -0.56 -15.85
N GLY A 155 -9.42 -1.34 -16.80
CA GLY A 155 -10.72 -2.00 -16.66
C GLY A 155 -10.78 -3.01 -15.49
N GLU A 156 -9.68 -3.71 -15.20
CA GLU A 156 -9.60 -4.58 -14.02
C GLU A 156 -9.55 -3.76 -12.72
N SER A 157 -8.87 -2.61 -12.73
CA SER A 157 -8.80 -1.71 -11.59
C SER A 157 -10.18 -1.21 -11.20
N VAL A 158 -11.01 -0.84 -12.18
CA VAL A 158 -12.40 -0.43 -11.96
C VAL A 158 -13.24 -1.59 -11.44
N ARG A 159 -13.09 -2.81 -11.98
CA ARG A 159 -13.79 -3.98 -11.46
C ARG A 159 -13.46 -4.25 -9.99
N GLN A 160 -12.19 -4.20 -9.62
CA GLN A 160 -11.76 -4.42 -8.24
C GLN A 160 -12.19 -3.28 -7.32
N ALA A 161 -12.15 -2.02 -7.79
CA ALA A 161 -12.62 -0.87 -7.02
C ALA A 161 -14.13 -0.95 -6.75
N ALA A 162 -14.93 -1.43 -7.71
CA ALA A 162 -16.36 -1.63 -7.51
C ALA A 162 -16.69 -2.81 -6.56
N ALA A 163 -15.81 -3.81 -6.49
CA ALA A 163 -15.96 -4.97 -5.61
C ALA A 163 -15.44 -4.72 -4.18
N ALA A 164 -14.54 -3.76 -4.00
CA ALA A 164 -13.97 -3.43 -2.70
C ALA A 164 -14.94 -2.62 -1.84
N ASP A 165 -15.09 -3.00 -0.57
CA ASP A 165 -15.88 -2.25 0.40
C ASP A 165 -14.96 -1.46 1.36
N VAL A 166 -14.76 -0.18 1.04
CA VAL A 166 -13.96 0.75 1.83
C VAL A 166 -14.49 0.99 3.24
N THR A 167 -15.76 0.67 3.52
CA THR A 167 -16.37 0.85 4.85
C THR A 167 -15.90 -0.19 5.86
N LEU A 168 -15.34 -1.31 5.38
CA LEU A 168 -14.74 -2.34 6.21
C LEU A 168 -13.38 -1.90 6.81
N ILE A 169 -12.75 -0.85 6.29
CA ILE A 169 -11.45 -0.37 6.77
C ILE A 169 -11.67 0.62 7.94
N PRO A 170 -11.37 0.24 9.21
CA PRO A 170 -11.71 1.05 10.38
C PRO A 170 -10.90 2.34 10.48
N SER A 171 -9.69 2.36 9.91
CA SER A 171 -8.76 3.48 9.99
C SER A 171 -9.02 4.50 8.89
N ARG A 172 -9.43 5.72 9.26
CA ARG A 172 -9.68 6.82 8.30
C ARG A 172 -8.50 7.11 7.36
N PRO A 173 -7.23 7.21 7.81
CA PRO A 173 -6.10 7.39 6.90
C PRO A 173 -5.89 6.21 5.94
N ARG A 174 -6.14 4.96 6.38
CA ARG A 174 -6.01 3.77 5.53
C ARG A 174 -7.14 3.70 4.51
N SER A 175 -8.36 4.01 4.93
CA SER A 175 -9.54 4.15 4.08
C SER A 175 -9.33 5.26 3.03
N ALA A 176 -8.73 6.39 3.39
CA ALA A 176 -8.37 7.45 2.44
C ALA A 176 -7.28 7.00 1.45
N ARG A 177 -6.25 6.28 1.89
CA ARG A 177 -5.24 5.68 0.99
C ARG A 177 -5.88 4.73 -0.02
N HIS A 178 -6.79 3.87 0.42
CA HIS A 178 -7.52 2.99 -0.50
C HIS A 178 -8.33 3.77 -1.54
N ARG A 179 -9.04 4.83 -1.14
CA ARG A 179 -9.73 5.71 -2.10
C ARG A 179 -8.78 6.35 -3.11
N ILE A 180 -7.55 6.69 -2.72
CA ILE A 180 -6.56 7.18 -3.68
C ILE A 180 -6.19 6.10 -4.69
N GLU A 181 -6.07 4.84 -4.28
CA GLU A 181 -5.85 3.72 -5.20
C GLU A 181 -7.05 3.48 -6.13
N GLU A 182 -8.28 3.57 -5.63
CA GLU A 182 -9.49 3.53 -6.47
C GLU A 182 -9.45 4.66 -7.51
N ALA A 183 -9.11 5.88 -7.10
CA ALA A 183 -8.98 7.02 -8.01
C ALA A 183 -7.92 6.78 -9.09
N ARG A 184 -6.76 6.18 -8.73
CA ARG A 184 -5.76 5.75 -9.71
C ARG A 184 -6.34 4.75 -10.71
N GLY A 185 -7.13 3.78 -10.23
CA GLY A 185 -7.81 2.80 -11.08
C GLY A 185 -8.78 3.44 -12.08
N TYR A 186 -9.67 4.31 -11.61
CA TYR A 186 -10.58 5.08 -12.48
C TYR A 186 -9.82 5.95 -13.47
N TYR A 187 -8.71 6.56 -13.03
CA TYR A 187 -7.89 7.40 -13.90
C TYR A 187 -7.23 6.62 -15.03
N LEU A 188 -6.67 5.44 -14.73
CA LEU A 188 -6.09 4.53 -15.72
C LEU A 188 -7.11 4.06 -16.77
N ASP A 189 -8.38 3.93 -16.38
CA ASP A 189 -9.49 3.58 -17.28
C ASP A 189 -10.06 4.78 -18.05
N GLY A 190 -9.48 5.98 -17.90
CA GLY A 190 -9.94 7.20 -18.57
C GLY A 190 -11.15 7.88 -17.90
N GLN A 191 -11.55 7.44 -16.72
CA GLN A 191 -12.70 7.97 -15.96
C GLN A 191 -12.28 9.10 -15.01
N ALA A 192 -11.70 10.17 -15.55
CA ALA A 192 -11.08 11.23 -14.76
C ALA A 192 -12.07 12.01 -13.86
N GLU A 193 -13.33 12.20 -14.26
CA GLU A 193 -14.35 12.81 -13.40
C GLU A 193 -14.66 11.94 -12.16
N THR A 194 -14.73 10.61 -12.34
CA THR A 194 -14.89 9.65 -11.25
C THR A 194 -13.67 9.67 -10.33
N ALA A 195 -12.46 9.69 -10.91
CA ALA A 195 -11.22 9.78 -10.14
C ALA A 195 -11.20 11.03 -9.24
N LEU A 196 -11.55 12.22 -9.76
CA LEU A 196 -11.64 13.45 -8.96
C LEU A 196 -12.70 13.34 -7.85
N ALA A 197 -13.85 12.71 -8.13
CA ALA A 197 -14.88 12.50 -7.13
C ALA A 197 -14.46 11.56 -5.99
N VAL A 198 -13.67 10.54 -6.31
CA VAL A 198 -13.11 9.63 -5.31
C VAL A 198 -12.02 10.35 -4.49
N LEU A 199 -11.17 11.18 -5.12
CA LEU A 199 -10.18 11.99 -4.41
C LEU A 199 -10.82 13.02 -3.47
N ASP A 200 -11.95 13.63 -3.84
CA ASP A 200 -12.73 14.48 -2.94
C ASP A 200 -13.16 13.71 -1.67
N LYS A 201 -13.65 12.47 -1.83
CA LYS A 201 -14.03 11.60 -0.71
C LYS A 201 -12.82 11.19 0.12
N ALA A 202 -11.68 10.91 -0.51
CA ALA A 202 -10.42 10.63 0.18
C ALA A 202 -9.99 11.81 1.06
N HIS A 203 -10.07 13.03 0.52
CA HIS A 203 -9.73 14.25 1.24
C HIS A 203 -10.68 14.50 2.42
N GLN A 204 -11.98 14.30 2.26
CA GLN A 204 -12.95 14.41 3.36
C GLN A 204 -12.68 13.39 4.48
N ALA A 205 -12.26 12.17 4.10
CA ALA A 205 -11.94 11.12 5.07
C ALA A 205 -10.66 11.43 5.86
N ALA A 206 -9.57 11.82 5.19
CA ALA A 206 -8.29 12.21 5.78
C ALA A 206 -7.56 13.25 4.91
N PRO A 207 -7.67 14.55 5.24
CA PRO A 207 -7.10 15.64 4.44
C PRO A 207 -5.60 15.54 4.22
N GLU A 208 -4.85 15.21 5.28
CA GLU A 208 -3.38 15.11 5.27
C GLU A 208 -2.92 13.97 4.37
N THR A 209 -3.63 12.84 4.39
CA THR A 209 -3.31 11.69 3.53
C THR A 209 -3.41 12.06 2.06
N THR A 210 -4.46 12.80 1.68
CA THR A 210 -4.64 13.22 0.28
C THR A 210 -3.66 14.33 -0.10
N ARG A 211 -3.37 15.25 0.82
CA ARG A 211 -2.46 16.39 0.64
C ARG A 211 -1.04 15.98 0.28
N TYR A 212 -0.52 14.95 0.96
CA TYR A 212 0.87 14.51 0.82
C TYR A 212 1.05 13.29 -0.10
N ASN A 213 -0.03 12.73 -0.65
CA ASN A 213 0.07 11.61 -1.58
C ASN A 213 0.42 12.08 -3.00
N GLY A 214 1.56 11.63 -3.52
CA GLY A 214 2.06 12.02 -4.84
C GLY A 214 1.14 11.64 -6.00
N TYR A 215 0.44 10.51 -5.93
CA TYR A 215 -0.49 10.10 -6.98
C TYR A 215 -1.75 10.95 -7.00
N ALA A 216 -2.32 11.25 -5.84
CA ALA A 216 -3.47 12.16 -5.72
C ALA A 216 -3.12 13.54 -6.27
N ARG A 217 -1.97 14.10 -5.88
CA ARG A 217 -1.49 15.40 -6.38
C ARG A 217 -1.30 15.39 -7.90
N ARG A 218 -0.68 14.34 -8.44
CA ARG A 218 -0.45 14.21 -9.88
C ARG A 218 -1.76 14.21 -10.66
N ILE A 219 -2.72 13.37 -10.29
CA ILE A 219 -4.04 13.32 -10.96
C ILE A 219 -4.71 14.70 -10.90
N VAL A 220 -4.74 15.33 -9.72
CA VAL A 220 -5.38 16.63 -9.56
C VAL A 220 -4.71 17.71 -10.44
N LEU A 221 -3.38 17.76 -10.49
CA LEU A 221 -2.64 18.73 -11.30
C LEU A 221 -2.73 18.45 -12.81
N GLU A 222 -2.76 17.19 -13.24
CA GLU A 222 -3.00 16.86 -14.65
C GLU A 222 -4.41 17.35 -15.07
N GLU A 223 -5.40 17.19 -14.18
CA GLU A 223 -6.78 17.60 -14.46
C GLU A 223 -7.05 19.10 -14.38
N THR A 224 -6.15 19.91 -13.81
CA THR A 224 -6.25 21.38 -13.92
C THR A 224 -6.00 21.87 -15.34
N GLU A 225 -5.39 21.06 -16.20
CA GLU A 225 -5.17 21.36 -17.62
C GLU A 225 -6.24 20.73 -18.53
N SER A 226 -7.31 20.18 -17.95
CA SER A 226 -8.39 19.54 -18.72
C SER A 226 -9.06 20.52 -19.69
N ARG A 227 -9.39 20.01 -20.89
CA ARG A 227 -10.18 20.73 -21.89
C ARG A 227 -11.63 20.95 -21.45
N SER A 228 -12.14 20.15 -20.52
CA SER A 228 -13.48 20.30 -19.96
C SER A 228 -13.46 21.41 -18.89
N PRO A 229 -14.18 22.54 -19.08
CA PRO A 229 -14.19 23.63 -18.11
C PRO A 229 -14.72 23.22 -16.74
N ALA A 230 -15.67 22.27 -16.68
CA ALA A 230 -16.23 21.79 -15.41
C ALA A 230 -15.21 20.94 -14.63
N GLN A 231 -14.55 20.02 -15.32
CA GLN A 231 -13.53 19.15 -14.75
C GLN A 231 -12.33 19.96 -14.25
N ARG A 232 -11.84 20.90 -15.07
CA ARG A 232 -10.77 21.82 -14.69
C ARG A 232 -11.10 22.62 -13.44
N ARG A 233 -12.32 23.19 -13.33
CA ARG A 233 -12.73 23.92 -12.11
C ARG A 233 -12.69 23.03 -10.88
N ARG A 234 -13.26 21.81 -10.96
CA ARG A 234 -13.26 20.86 -9.86
C ARG A 234 -11.83 20.47 -9.44
N ALA A 235 -10.97 20.21 -10.41
CA ALA A 235 -9.57 19.90 -10.17
C ALA A 235 -8.85 21.08 -9.50
N SER A 236 -9.07 22.32 -9.96
CA SER A 236 -8.48 23.53 -9.33
C SER A 236 -8.95 23.73 -7.90
N GLU A 237 -10.25 23.56 -7.62
CA GLU A 237 -10.80 23.64 -6.26
C GLU A 237 -10.16 22.59 -5.33
N LEU A 238 -10.02 21.35 -5.82
CA LEU A 238 -9.35 20.30 -5.06
C LEU A 238 -7.84 20.57 -4.90
N ALA A 239 -7.18 21.12 -5.92
CA ALA A 239 -5.77 21.51 -5.89
C ALA A 239 -5.49 22.55 -4.79
N VAL A 240 -6.39 23.53 -4.62
CA VAL A 240 -6.31 24.50 -3.52
C VAL A 240 -6.50 23.81 -2.16
N LYS A 241 -7.52 22.95 -2.01
CA LYS A 241 -7.77 22.21 -0.76
C LYS A 241 -6.58 21.35 -0.32
N ILE A 242 -5.87 20.73 -1.27
CA ILE A 242 -4.69 19.90 -0.99
C ILE A 242 -3.38 20.70 -0.95
N GLY A 243 -3.43 22.04 -1.09
CA GLY A 243 -2.24 22.89 -1.10
C GLY A 243 -1.25 22.58 -2.24
N ALA A 244 -1.78 22.18 -3.40
CA ALA A 244 -1.01 22.02 -4.63
C ALA A 244 -1.00 23.31 -5.47
N LEU A 245 -2.01 24.16 -5.33
CA LEU A 245 -2.08 25.51 -5.89
C LEU A 245 -2.35 26.54 -4.79
N ALA A 246 -1.94 27.80 -5.04
CA ALA A 246 -2.34 28.93 -4.21
C ALA A 246 -3.84 29.25 -4.43
N ALA A 247 -4.49 29.73 -3.37
CA ALA A 247 -5.89 30.15 -3.40
C ALA A 247 -6.10 31.47 -4.15
#